data_AF-A0A268HB25-F1
#
_entry.id   AF-A0A268HB25-F1
#
_cell.length_a   1.000
_cell.length_b   1.000
_cell.length_c   1.000
_cell.angle_alpha   90.00
_cell.angle_beta   90.00
_cell.angle_gamma   90.00
#
_symmetry.space_group_name_H-M   'P 1'
#
loop_
_entity.id
_entity.type
_entity.pdbx_description
1 polymer ?
#
loop_
_entity_poly.entity_id
_entity_poly.type
_entity_poly.pdbx_seq_one_letter_code
_entity_poly.pdbx_strand_id
1 'polypeptide(L)' 'MDLSSVYKLIESEFKVIQRDKDIICVAPLNGENYPETTIKLTLNKVSNFYELFEVVRGNEYKVDEF' A
#
# COMPACT_ATOMS: atom_id res chain seq x y z
N MET A 1 -3.93 -2.40 -22.42
CA MET A 1 -4.63 -2.63 -21.14
C MET A 1 -5.18 -1.29 -20.70
N ASP A 2 -6.48 -1.17 -20.45
CA ASP A 2 -7.07 0.11 -20.04
C ASP A 2 -6.75 0.36 -18.55
N LEU A 3 -5.78 1.22 -18.30
CA LEU A 3 -5.32 1.54 -16.94
C LEU A 3 -6.44 2.19 -16.11
N SER A 4 -7.37 2.92 -16.75
CA SER A 4 -8.48 3.57 -16.05
C SER A 4 -9.40 2.55 -15.37
N SER A 5 -9.70 1.44 -16.03
CA SER A 5 -10.48 0.34 -15.47
C SER A 5 -9.78 -0.32 -14.28
N VAL A 6 -8.45 -0.44 -14.31
CA VAL A 6 -7.64 -0.98 -13.19
C VAL A 6 -7.66 -0.02 -12.00
N TYR A 7 -7.47 1.29 -12.23
CA TYR A 7 -7.54 2.29 -11.16
C TYR A 7 -8.90 2.31 -10.47
N LYS A 8 -10.01 2.20 -11.22
CA LYS A 8 -11.35 2.13 -10.65
C LYS A 8 -11.56 0.90 -9.74
N LEU A 9 -11.01 -0.25 -10.13
CA LEU A 9 -11.08 -1.47 -9.31
C LEU A 9 -10.24 -1.32 -8.04
N ILE A 10 -9.07 -0.69 -8.14
CA ILE A 10 -8.25 -0.41 -6.95
C ILE A 10 -8.98 0.54 -6.01
N GLU A 11 -9.59 1.61 -6.53
CA GLU A 11 -10.37 2.56 -5.72
C GLU A 11 -11.63 1.96 -5.09
N SER A 12 -12.23 0.93 -5.70
CA SER A 12 -13.40 0.24 -5.11
C SER A 12 -13.03 -0.76 -4.02
N GLU A 13 -11.81 -1.29 -4.04
CA GLU A 13 -11.37 -2.34 -3.10
C GLU A 13 -10.44 -1.83 -2.01
N PHE A 14 -9.74 -0.71 -2.23
CA PHE A 14 -8.73 -0.18 -1.32
C PHE A 14 -8.94 1.31 -1.02
N LYS A 15 -8.71 1.67 0.24
CA LYS A 15 -8.61 3.08 0.67
C LYS A 15 -7.16 3.42 0.94
N VAL A 16 -6.74 4.62 0.53
CA VAL A 16 -5.48 5.22 0.97
C VAL A 16 -5.66 5.69 2.41
N ILE A 17 -4.89 5.15 3.34
CA ILE A 17 -4.92 5.53 4.76
C ILE A 17 -3.89 6.63 5.03
N GLN A 18 -2.73 6.53 4.40
CA GLN A 18 -1.64 7.48 4.58
C GLN A 18 -0.96 7.72 3.23
N ARG A 19 -0.66 8.99 2.96
CA ARG A 19 0.09 9.40 1.79
C ARG A 19 1.03 10.53 2.18
N ASP A 20 2.30 10.20 2.24
CA ASP A 20 3.41 11.12 2.45
C ASP A 20 4.28 11.19 1.20
N LYS A 21 5.28 12.07 1.21
CA LYS A 21 6.18 12.30 0.06
C LYS A 21 6.85 11.02 -0.44
N ASP A 22 7.13 10.09 0.47
CA ASP A 22 7.92 8.88 0.19
C ASP A 22 7.19 7.59 0.63
N ILE A 23 5.96 7.69 1.14
CA ILE A 23 5.22 6.56 1.71
C ILE A 23 3.77 6.60 1.24
N ILE A 24 3.25 5.44 0.83
CA ILE A 24 1.83 5.23 0.55
C ILE A 24 1.37 4.00 1.34
N CYS A 25 0.35 4.16 2.18
CA CYS A 25 -0.29 3.05 2.89
C CYS A 25 -1.73 2.89 2.42
N VAL A 26 -2.10 1.67 2.06
CA VAL A 26 -3.46 1.31 1.64
C VAL A 26 -4.00 0.17 2.49
N ALA A 27 -5.31 0.16 2.68
CA ALA A 27 -6.04 -0.94 3.31
C ALA A 27 -7.24 -1.34 2.47
N PRO A 28 -7.70 -2.60 2.60
CA PRO A 28 -8.97 -3.00 2.03
C PRO A 28 -10.14 -2.15 2.57
N LEU A 29 -11.05 -1.74 1.69
CA LEU A 29 -12.25 -0.97 2.02
C LEU A 29 -13.24 -1.76 2.88
N ASN A 30 -13.31 -3.08 2.67
CA ASN A 30 -14.22 -3.99 3.37
C ASN A 30 -13.68 -4.50 4.73
N GLY A 31 -12.55 -3.98 5.20
CA GLY A 31 -11.96 -4.32 6.50
C GLY A 31 -12.51 -3.48 7.65
N GLU A 32 -12.39 -4.00 8.87
CA GLU A 32 -12.68 -3.28 10.11
C GLU A 32 -12.06 -1.87 10.13
N ASN A 33 -12.57 -0.96 10.97
CA ASN A 33 -11.99 0.38 11.16
C ASN A 33 -10.48 0.34 11.47
N TYR A 34 -10.00 -0.78 12.01
CA TYR A 34 -8.60 -1.13 12.21
C TYR A 34 -8.27 -2.41 11.43
N PRO A 35 -7.90 -2.31 10.14
CA PRO A 35 -7.55 -3.48 9.34
C PRO A 35 -6.33 -4.17 9.97
N GLU A 36 -6.44 -5.47 10.23
CA GLU A 36 -5.34 -6.27 10.79
C GLU A 36 -4.12 -6.30 9.85
N THR A 37 -4.37 -6.19 8.55
CA THR A 37 -3.35 -6.18 7.50
C THR A 37 -3.51 -4.94 6.61
N THR A 38 -2.41 -4.23 6.39
CA THR A 38 -2.32 -3.10 5.45
C THR A 38 -1.11 -3.27 4.53
N ILE A 39 -1.11 -2.59 3.39
CA ILE A 39 0.03 -2.59 2.47
C ILE A 39 0.69 -1.23 2.53
N LYS A 40 2.00 -1.21 2.70
CA LYS A 40 2.84 -0.01 2.76
C LYS A 40 3.86 -0.05 1.63
N LEU A 41 3.90 1.00 0.83
CA LEU A 41 4.92 1.22 -0.17
C LEU A 41 5.83 2.37 0.30
N THR A 42 7.14 2.15 0.31
CA THR A 42 8.12 3.16 0.75
C THR A 42 9.18 3.37 -0.32
N LEU A 43 9.48 4.62 -0.68
CA LEU A 43 10.62 4.95 -1.51
C LEU A 43 11.89 4.97 -0.65
N ASN A 44 12.78 4.02 -0.90
CA ASN A 44 14.10 3.99 -0.30
C ASN A 44 15.00 5.00 -1.01
N LYS A 45 15.28 6.14 -0.36
CA LYS A 45 16.09 7.21 -0.96
C LYS A 45 17.56 6.87 -1.18
N VAL A 46 18.07 5.83 -0.51
CA VAL A 46 19.47 5.44 -0.62
C VAL A 46 19.67 4.58 -1.86
N SER A 47 18.80 3.58 -2.07
CA SER A 47 18.86 2.68 -3.21
C SER A 47 18.06 3.17 -4.42
N ASN A 48 17.20 4.18 -4.23
CA ASN A 48 16.25 4.72 -5.21
C ASN A 48 15.27 3.67 -5.76
N PHE A 49 14.95 2.66 -4.96
CA PHE A 49 13.94 1.65 -5.21
C PHE A 49 12.71 1.85 -4.32
N TYR A 50 11.57 1.38 -4.80
CA TYR A 50 10.37 1.26 -3.99
C TYR A 50 10.36 -0.10 -3.29
N GLU A 51 10.16 -0.08 -1.99
CA GLU A 51 10.04 -1.29 -1.17
C GLU A 51 8.57 -1.48 -0.79
N LEU A 52 8.06 -2.68 -1.06
CA LEU A 52 6.70 -3.10 -0.74
C LEU A 52 6.70 -3.88 0.58
N PHE A 53 5.84 -3.47 1.50
CA PHE A 53 5.66 -4.10 2.80
C PHE A 53 4.21 -4.52 3.02
N GLU A 54 4.04 -5.70 3.57
CA GLU A 54 2.81 -6.11 4.25
C GLU A 54 2.94 -5.75 5.73
N VAL A 55 1.97 -5.02 6.27
CA VAL A 55 1.95 -4.59 7.67
C VAL A 55 0.84 -5.34 8.39
N VAL A 56 1.21 -6.31 9.24
CA VAL A 56 0.28 -7.12 10.02
C VAL A 56 0.37 -6.71 11.48
N ARG A 57 -0.72 -6.16 12.02
CA ARG A 57 -0.82 -5.68 13.42
C ARG A 57 0.34 -4.76 13.83
N GLY A 58 0.79 -3.91 12.91
CA GLY A 58 1.90 -2.95 13.11
C GLY A 58 3.30 -3.51 12.87
N ASN A 59 3.45 -4.81 12.57
CA ASN A 59 4.73 -5.39 12.17
C ASN A 59 4.87 -5.34 10.65
N GLU A 60 6.00 -4.82 10.16
CA GLU A 60 6.25 -4.65 8.72
C GLU A 60 7.09 -5.83 8.17
N TYR A 61 6.61 -6.44 7.09
CA TYR A 61 7.25 -7.55 6.40
C TYR A 61 7.52 -7.14 4.95
N LYS A 62 8.78 -7.10 4.54
CA LYS A 62 9.15 -6.77 3.16
C LYS A 62 8.72 -7.90 2.23
N VAL A 63 7.91 -7.56 1.23
CA VAL A 63 7.36 -8.48 0.23
C VAL A 63 8.17 -8.40 -1.06
N ASP A 64 8.52 -7.19 -1.50
CA ASP A 64 9.19 -6.98 -2.80
C ASP A 64 9.96 -5.65 -2.87
N GLU A 65 10.77 -5.48 -3.92
CA GLU A 65 11.44 -4.22 -4.27
C GLU A 65 11.48 -3.98 -5.80
N PHE A 66 11.28 -2.73 -6.23
CA PHE A 66 11.23 -2.34 -7.66
C PHE A 66 11.92 -1.00 -7.94
#